data_AF-A0A4P9ZU44-F1
#
_entry.id   AF-A0A4P9ZU44-F1
#
_cell.length_a   1.000
_cell.length_b   1.000
_cell.length_c   1.000
_cell.angle_alpha   90.00
_cell.angle_beta   90.00
_cell.angle_gamma   90.00
#
_symmetry.space_group_name_H-M   'P 1'
#
loop_
_entity.id
_entity.type
_entity.pdbx_description
1 polymer ?
#
loop_
_entity_poly.entity_id
_entity_poly.type
_entity_poly.pdbx_seq_one_letter_code
_entity_poly.pdbx_strand_id
1 'polypeptide(L)'
;MGDQRFSDTQGNYVVVQSHRDVSIDWKQAQRPQGDDQGQFDFPLDLSSDPSSYSDASATQAFYLGNLFSGFAKAYGFDAASGNFQGTHTAEDNAGNGVAGDRVIIYVQDGKGFNNANFATPADGQSPVMKMYIWNKTKPSRDGAFETPIFVHEFTHGVTSRLTGGRAASNCLTQGVAAGMGEGWSDIIALNWRLRAGDENGRNAHGQPDRPLGIGTYGNGGNTVRPYIYTTNVDQNPLQFGHLSDARFKTVHNIGTIWTTMLYEILWNYIAQHGLEPDFIRNPTSTKGNTMFMRMLFASWKLQPCSPDFLQARSAMLQADKRLHQEQNKCLIWRGFAKRGMGEDATYSSSGVVESDKVPSDCE
;
A
#
# COMPACT_ATOMS: atom_id res chain seq x y z
N MET A 1 -1.63 -21.29 22.67
CA MET A 1 -2.89 -21.19 21.89
C MET A 1 -2.57 -21.16 20.39
N GLY A 2 -1.78 -22.11 19.89
CA GLY A 2 -1.44 -22.21 18.46
C GLY A 2 -2.25 -23.26 17.69
N ASP A 3 -3.28 -23.84 18.33
CA ASP A 3 -3.88 -25.11 17.88
C ASP A 3 -5.32 -25.00 17.37
N GLN A 4 -5.89 -23.79 17.29
CA GLN A 4 -7.25 -23.63 16.75
C GLN A 4 -7.21 -23.67 15.22
N ARG A 5 -7.73 -24.76 14.65
CA ARG A 5 -7.97 -24.88 13.21
C ARG A 5 -9.37 -24.36 12.88
N PHE A 6 -9.47 -23.68 11.75
CA PHE A 6 -10.71 -23.15 11.20
C PHE A 6 -10.96 -23.76 9.83
N SER A 7 -12.22 -24.05 9.52
CA SER A 7 -12.69 -24.55 8.22
C SER A 7 -13.23 -23.43 7.33
N ASP A 8 -13.22 -22.19 7.81
CA ASP A 8 -13.77 -21.01 7.14
C ASP A 8 -12.71 -19.94 6.89
N THR A 9 -13.11 -18.81 6.29
CA THR A 9 -12.22 -17.68 5.96
C THR A 9 -11.79 -16.86 7.20
N GLN A 10 -11.30 -17.53 8.24
CA GLN A 10 -10.70 -16.91 9.41
C GLN A 10 -9.37 -17.58 9.78
N GLY A 11 -8.43 -16.76 10.26
CA GLY A 11 -7.11 -17.22 10.66
C GLY A 11 -6.44 -16.27 11.64
N ASN A 12 -5.13 -16.42 11.80
CA ASN A 12 -4.37 -15.58 12.72
C ASN A 12 -4.24 -14.14 12.21
N TYR A 13 -4.11 -13.91 10.91
CA TYR A 13 -3.86 -12.58 10.35
C TYR A 13 -5.14 -11.83 10.02
N VAL A 14 -6.13 -12.52 9.46
CA VAL A 14 -7.36 -11.91 8.96
C VAL A 14 -8.58 -12.78 9.26
N VAL A 15 -9.74 -12.13 9.34
CA VAL A 15 -11.06 -12.74 9.36
C VAL A 15 -11.92 -12.04 8.32
N VAL A 16 -12.48 -12.80 7.37
CA VAL A 16 -13.16 -12.24 6.21
C VAL A 16 -14.59 -12.76 6.13
N GLN A 17 -15.53 -11.86 5.86
CA GLN A 17 -16.94 -12.18 5.65
C GLN A 17 -17.59 -11.21 4.66
N SER A 18 -18.67 -11.64 4.01
CA SER A 18 -19.57 -10.71 3.31
C SER A 18 -20.27 -9.79 4.31
N HIS A 19 -20.53 -8.55 3.92
CA HIS A 19 -21.20 -7.57 4.77
C HIS A 19 -22.21 -6.74 3.98
N ARG A 20 -22.93 -7.40 3.06
CA ARG A 20 -24.05 -6.80 2.33
C ARG A 20 -25.16 -6.34 3.26
N ASP A 21 -25.47 -7.15 4.26
CA ASP A 21 -26.30 -6.76 5.39
C ASP A 21 -25.38 -6.16 6.48
N VAL A 22 -25.37 -4.84 6.54
CA VAL A 22 -24.49 -4.07 7.43
C VAL A 22 -24.91 -4.11 8.90
N SER A 23 -26.00 -4.80 9.22
CA SER A 23 -26.47 -4.99 10.59
C SER A 23 -25.81 -6.18 11.29
N ILE A 24 -25.16 -7.08 10.54
CA ILE A 24 -24.55 -8.30 11.06
C ILE A 24 -23.11 -8.03 11.53
N ASP A 25 -22.87 -8.13 12.84
CA ASP A 25 -21.51 -8.07 13.39
C ASP A 25 -20.65 -9.24 12.87
N TRP A 26 -19.38 -8.98 12.58
CA TRP A 26 -18.47 -10.00 12.06
C TRP A 26 -18.41 -11.26 12.93
N LYS A 27 -18.59 -11.18 14.25
CA LYS A 27 -18.57 -12.37 15.13
C LYS A 27 -19.74 -13.31 14.87
N GLN A 28 -20.82 -12.81 14.27
CA GLN A 28 -22.05 -13.56 13.95
C GLN A 28 -22.17 -13.85 12.45
N ALA A 29 -21.33 -13.24 11.63
CA ALA A 29 -21.37 -13.39 10.18
C ALA A 29 -21.06 -14.83 9.75
N GLN A 30 -21.85 -15.33 8.81
CA GLN A 30 -21.55 -16.56 8.11
C GLN A 30 -20.34 -16.34 7.19
N ARG A 31 -19.51 -17.38 7.08
CA ARG A 31 -18.31 -17.38 6.25
C ARG A 31 -18.30 -18.57 5.32
N PRO A 32 -17.68 -18.44 4.13
CA PRO A 32 -17.47 -19.57 3.25
C PRO A 32 -16.70 -20.67 3.98
N GLN A 33 -17.21 -21.89 3.90
CA GLN A 33 -16.55 -23.08 4.44
C GLN A 33 -15.78 -23.75 3.31
N GLY A 34 -14.51 -24.08 3.56
CA GLY A 34 -13.78 -25.01 2.70
C GLY A 34 -14.39 -26.40 2.76
N ASP A 35 -14.11 -27.22 1.76
CA ASP A 35 -14.50 -28.62 1.75
C ASP A 35 -13.71 -29.46 2.79
N ASP A 36 -13.99 -30.76 2.85
CA ASP A 36 -13.32 -31.69 3.77
C ASP A 36 -11.79 -31.80 3.52
N GLN A 37 -11.31 -31.33 2.38
CA GLN A 37 -9.88 -31.26 2.02
C GLN A 37 -9.28 -29.88 2.28
N GLY A 38 -10.06 -28.94 2.83
CA GLY A 38 -9.65 -27.56 3.06
C GLY A 38 -9.53 -26.74 1.78
N GLN A 39 -10.17 -27.15 0.68
CA GLN A 39 -10.21 -26.38 -0.56
C GLN A 39 -11.31 -25.34 -0.48
N PHE A 40 -10.96 -24.10 -0.85
CA PHE A 40 -11.88 -22.97 -0.94
C PHE A 40 -12.11 -22.64 -2.43
N ASP A 41 -12.79 -23.54 -3.14
CA ASP A 41 -13.13 -23.38 -4.55
C ASP A 41 -14.62 -23.08 -4.70
N PHE A 42 -14.94 -21.82 -5.04
CA PHE A 42 -16.31 -21.34 -5.15
C PHE A 42 -16.59 -20.84 -6.56
N PRO A 43 -17.82 -21.03 -7.08
CA PRO A 43 -18.21 -20.52 -8.39
C PRO A 43 -17.93 -19.01 -8.52
N LEU A 44 -17.30 -18.64 -9.64
CA LEU A 44 -17.01 -17.26 -9.99
C LEU A 44 -17.39 -16.99 -11.44
N ASP A 45 -18.41 -16.17 -11.64
CA ASP A 45 -18.79 -15.62 -12.94
C ASP A 45 -18.72 -14.09 -12.89
N LEU A 46 -17.64 -13.51 -13.42
CA LEU A 46 -17.46 -12.05 -13.43
C LEU A 46 -18.44 -11.32 -14.38
N SER A 47 -19.27 -12.06 -15.13
CA SER A 47 -20.34 -11.50 -15.96
C SER A 47 -21.69 -11.39 -15.25
N SER A 48 -21.84 -11.98 -14.05
CA SER A 48 -23.05 -11.92 -13.23
C SER A 48 -23.03 -10.78 -12.20
N ASP A 49 -24.13 -10.60 -11.46
CA ASP A 49 -24.16 -9.65 -10.34
C ASP A 49 -23.24 -10.14 -9.20
N PRO A 50 -22.44 -9.24 -8.57
CA PRO A 50 -21.56 -9.61 -7.47
C PRO A 50 -22.18 -10.36 -6.29
N SER A 51 -23.50 -10.25 -6.09
CA SER A 51 -24.20 -10.99 -5.04
C SER A 51 -24.19 -12.50 -5.26
N SER A 52 -24.01 -12.95 -6.51
CA SER A 52 -24.00 -14.37 -6.85
C SER A 52 -22.69 -15.09 -6.53
N TYR A 53 -21.62 -14.37 -6.17
CA TYR A 53 -20.29 -14.93 -5.90
C TYR A 53 -19.63 -14.33 -4.65
N SER A 54 -20.43 -13.99 -3.62
CA SER A 54 -19.89 -13.46 -2.35
C SER A 54 -18.88 -14.39 -1.67
N ASP A 55 -19.02 -15.71 -1.83
CA ASP A 55 -18.08 -16.67 -1.23
C ASP A 55 -16.71 -16.64 -1.92
N ALA A 56 -16.69 -16.59 -3.26
CA ALA A 56 -15.46 -16.39 -4.03
C ALA A 56 -14.80 -15.05 -3.69
N SER A 57 -15.59 -13.99 -3.49
CA SER A 57 -15.10 -12.67 -3.05
C SER A 57 -14.42 -12.72 -1.67
N ALA A 58 -15.05 -13.35 -0.69
CA ALA A 58 -14.50 -13.51 0.66
C ALA A 58 -13.23 -14.37 0.64
N THR A 59 -13.20 -15.45 -0.14
CA THR A 59 -12.01 -16.29 -0.32
C THR A 59 -10.85 -15.52 -0.98
N GLN A 60 -11.13 -14.72 -2.02
CA GLN A 60 -10.12 -13.88 -2.68
C GLN A 60 -9.51 -12.87 -1.70
N ALA A 61 -10.34 -12.19 -0.90
CA ALA A 61 -9.89 -11.25 0.12
C ALA A 61 -9.14 -11.95 1.27
N PHE A 62 -9.56 -13.16 1.66
CA PHE A 62 -8.84 -13.97 2.65
C PHE A 62 -7.44 -14.38 2.15
N TYR A 63 -7.33 -14.81 0.89
CA TYR A 63 -6.05 -15.09 0.25
C TYR A 63 -5.13 -13.86 0.22
N LEU A 64 -5.63 -12.72 -0.27
CA LEU A 64 -4.83 -11.48 -0.35
C LEU A 64 -4.44 -10.96 1.02
N GLY A 65 -5.34 -11.04 2.00
CA GLY A 65 -5.08 -10.61 3.37
C GLY A 65 -3.93 -11.39 3.99
N ASN A 66 -3.96 -12.72 3.90
CA ASN A 66 -2.86 -13.56 4.42
C ASN A 66 -1.55 -13.35 3.63
N LEU A 67 -1.63 -13.26 2.30
CA LEU A 67 -0.45 -13.03 1.46
C LEU A 67 0.21 -11.68 1.80
N PHE A 68 -0.59 -10.62 1.95
CA PHE A 68 -0.11 -9.29 2.30
C PHE A 68 0.44 -9.24 3.72
N SER A 69 -0.19 -9.91 4.69
CA SER A 69 0.36 -10.02 6.05
C SER A 69 1.72 -10.70 6.08
N GLY A 70 1.90 -11.80 5.32
CA GLY A 70 3.18 -12.48 5.17
C GLY A 70 4.24 -11.59 4.50
N PHE A 71 3.86 -10.92 3.41
CA PHE A 71 4.68 -9.92 2.73
C PHE A 71 5.13 -8.82 3.71
N ALA A 72 4.20 -8.13 4.36
CA ALA A 72 4.51 -7.03 5.26
C ALA A 72 5.43 -7.48 6.40
N LYS A 73 5.17 -8.66 7.00
CA LYS A 73 6.04 -9.27 8.02
C LYS A 73 7.46 -9.46 7.50
N ALA A 74 7.62 -10.01 6.30
CA ALA A 74 8.93 -10.25 5.71
C ALA A 74 9.72 -8.96 5.40
N TYR A 75 9.03 -7.84 5.17
CA TYR A 75 9.64 -6.51 5.04
C TYR A 75 9.79 -5.76 6.38
N GLY A 76 9.54 -6.45 7.50
CA GLY A 76 9.81 -5.95 8.85
C GLY A 76 8.59 -5.42 9.59
N PHE A 77 7.36 -5.62 9.10
CA PHE A 77 6.14 -5.40 9.89
C PHE A 77 5.85 -6.65 10.75
N ASP A 78 6.71 -6.87 11.74
CA ASP A 78 6.65 -7.96 12.72
C ASP A 78 5.82 -7.58 13.97
N ALA A 79 5.66 -8.53 14.89
CA ALA A 79 4.92 -8.32 16.13
C ALA A 79 5.48 -7.17 16.99
N ALA A 80 6.81 -7.02 17.06
CA ALA A 80 7.44 -5.92 17.80
C ALA A 80 7.09 -4.55 17.22
N SER A 81 6.87 -4.49 15.91
CA SER A 81 6.40 -3.30 15.20
C SER A 81 4.88 -3.13 15.15
N GLY A 82 4.13 -4.02 15.80
CA GLY A 82 2.67 -3.96 15.92
C GLY A 82 1.95 -4.42 14.67
N ASN A 83 2.31 -5.60 14.15
CA ASN A 83 1.59 -6.23 13.06
C ASN A 83 0.24 -6.82 13.50
N PHE A 84 -0.62 -7.11 12.54
CA PHE A 84 -1.98 -7.57 12.81
C PHE A 84 -2.02 -9.08 13.02
N GLN A 85 -2.17 -9.51 14.27
CA GLN A 85 -2.19 -10.92 14.64
C GLN A 85 -3.22 -11.19 15.77
N GLY A 86 -4.10 -12.16 15.56
CA GLY A 86 -5.05 -12.60 16.56
C GLY A 86 -4.37 -13.23 17.78
N THR A 87 -3.23 -13.88 17.57
CA THR A 87 -2.37 -14.51 18.58
C THR A 87 -0.90 -14.40 18.19
N HIS A 88 -0.03 -14.37 19.19
CA HIS A 88 1.42 -14.38 19.01
C HIS A 88 1.99 -15.79 19.22
N THR A 89 2.98 -16.13 18.39
CA THR A 89 3.85 -17.28 18.64
C THR A 89 4.84 -16.97 19.77
N ALA A 90 5.60 -17.99 20.23
CA ALA A 90 6.68 -17.76 21.19
C ALA A 90 7.76 -16.81 20.65
N GLU A 91 8.03 -16.85 19.34
CA GLU A 91 8.95 -15.95 18.66
C GLU A 91 8.42 -14.50 18.64
N ASP A 92 7.13 -14.33 18.33
CA ASP A 92 6.49 -13.01 18.31
C ASP A 92 6.48 -12.34 19.70
N ASN A 93 6.43 -13.13 20.78
CA ASN A 93 6.45 -12.66 22.18
C ASN A 93 7.83 -12.14 22.65
N ALA A 94 8.89 -12.24 21.85
CA ALA A 94 10.17 -11.62 22.16
C ALA A 94 10.13 -10.09 22.04
N GLY A 95 9.13 -9.55 21.32
CA GLY A 95 8.88 -8.11 21.18
C GLY A 95 7.81 -7.59 22.14
N ASN A 96 7.69 -6.27 22.25
CA ASN A 96 6.67 -5.65 23.08
C ASN A 96 5.25 -5.62 22.44
N GLY A 97 5.08 -6.21 21.25
CA GLY A 97 3.84 -6.28 20.45
C GLY A 97 2.60 -6.70 21.24
N VAL A 98 1.41 -6.25 20.85
CA VAL A 98 0.13 -6.68 21.47
C VAL A 98 -0.72 -7.43 20.45
N ALA A 99 -1.01 -8.70 20.74
CA ALA A 99 -1.89 -9.54 19.93
C ALA A 99 -3.38 -9.17 20.09
N GLY A 100 -4.24 -9.92 19.40
CA GLY A 100 -5.70 -9.77 19.48
C GLY A 100 -6.27 -8.85 18.39
N ASP A 101 -5.47 -8.54 17.38
CA ASP A 101 -5.75 -7.47 16.42
C ASP A 101 -5.64 -7.92 14.97
N ARG A 102 -6.00 -9.17 14.69
CA ARG A 102 -6.23 -9.65 13.31
C ARG A 102 -7.15 -8.68 12.56
N VAL A 103 -6.92 -8.53 11.26
CA VAL A 103 -7.74 -7.62 10.42
C VAL A 103 -9.12 -8.21 10.19
N ILE A 104 -10.16 -7.42 10.45
CA ILE A 104 -11.53 -7.73 10.07
C ILE A 104 -11.76 -7.18 8.66
N ILE A 105 -12.07 -8.05 7.70
CA ILE A 105 -12.30 -7.66 6.31
C ILE A 105 -13.75 -7.94 5.95
N TYR A 106 -14.45 -6.87 5.54
CA TYR A 106 -15.78 -6.95 4.98
C TYR A 106 -15.70 -6.85 3.45
N VAL A 107 -16.12 -7.91 2.76
CA VAL A 107 -16.28 -7.87 1.30
C VAL A 107 -17.71 -7.48 0.93
N GLN A 108 -17.85 -6.82 -0.22
CA GLN A 108 -19.14 -6.36 -0.73
C GLN A 108 -19.95 -5.58 0.31
N ASP A 109 -19.26 -4.79 1.13
CA ASP A 109 -19.86 -4.08 2.27
C ASP A 109 -20.94 -3.11 1.79
N GLY A 110 -22.14 -3.22 2.37
CA GLY A 110 -23.33 -2.48 1.94
C GLY A 110 -23.32 -0.98 2.30
N LYS A 111 -22.29 -0.47 2.97
CA LYS A 111 -22.21 0.95 3.37
C LYS A 111 -21.84 1.88 2.22
N GLY A 112 -21.40 1.37 1.07
CA GLY A 112 -21.00 2.21 -0.04
C GLY A 112 -20.74 1.48 -1.35
N PHE A 113 -20.33 2.27 -2.35
CA PHE A 113 -19.92 1.82 -3.67
C PHE A 113 -18.69 2.61 -4.12
N ASN A 114 -17.95 2.07 -5.10
CA ASN A 114 -16.85 2.74 -5.81
C ASN A 114 -15.73 3.27 -4.91
N ASN A 115 -15.46 2.56 -3.81
CA ASN A 115 -14.43 2.95 -2.85
C ASN A 115 -13.98 1.73 -2.04
N ALA A 116 -13.08 1.95 -1.09
CA ALA A 116 -12.78 1.06 0.01
C ALA A 116 -12.33 1.91 1.22
N ASN A 117 -12.05 1.30 2.36
CA ASN A 117 -11.36 1.98 3.48
C ASN A 117 -10.74 0.97 4.43
N PHE A 118 -9.73 1.43 5.17
CA PHE A 118 -9.09 0.72 6.24
C PHE A 118 -9.02 1.60 7.49
N ALA A 119 -9.65 1.17 8.58
CA ALA A 119 -9.56 1.83 9.87
C ALA A 119 -8.47 1.16 10.71
N THR A 120 -7.43 1.91 11.08
CA THR A 120 -6.28 1.39 11.86
C THR A 120 -6.27 1.95 13.28
N PRO A 121 -6.80 1.23 14.28
CA PRO A 121 -6.58 1.58 15.67
C PRO A 121 -5.15 1.23 16.13
N ALA A 122 -4.80 1.62 17.35
CA ALA A 122 -3.52 1.28 17.97
C ALA A 122 -3.33 -0.25 18.11
N ASP A 123 -2.08 -0.67 18.36
CA ASP A 123 -1.70 -2.07 18.58
C ASP A 123 -2.61 -2.79 19.59
N GLY A 124 -2.98 -4.04 19.29
CA GLY A 124 -3.89 -4.83 20.13
C GLY A 124 -5.39 -4.59 19.91
N GLN A 125 -5.77 -3.70 18.97
CA GLN A 125 -7.15 -3.53 18.51
C GLN A 125 -7.28 -3.89 17.03
N SER A 126 -8.27 -4.72 16.69
CA SER A 126 -8.48 -5.18 15.31
C SER A 126 -8.76 -4.00 14.37
N PRO A 127 -7.97 -3.82 13.31
CA PRO A 127 -8.34 -2.91 12.23
C PRO A 127 -9.49 -3.49 11.40
N VAL A 128 -10.18 -2.61 10.69
CA VAL A 128 -11.34 -2.96 9.86
C VAL A 128 -11.12 -2.48 8.43
N MET A 129 -11.03 -3.41 7.49
CA MET A 129 -11.05 -3.15 6.05
C MET A 129 -12.45 -3.36 5.50
N LYS A 130 -12.90 -2.46 4.63
CA LYS A 130 -14.16 -2.58 3.89
C LYS A 130 -13.90 -2.45 2.40
N MET A 131 -14.25 -3.50 1.66
CA MET A 131 -14.21 -3.54 0.20
C MET A 131 -15.63 -3.37 -0.34
N TYR A 132 -15.81 -2.43 -1.27
CA TYR A 132 -17.12 -2.14 -1.85
C TYR A 132 -17.26 -2.65 -3.29
N ILE A 133 -18.52 -2.77 -3.71
CA ILE A 133 -18.87 -2.97 -5.12
C ILE A 133 -18.64 -1.68 -5.91
N TRP A 134 -18.18 -1.81 -7.15
CA TRP A 134 -18.01 -0.73 -8.11
C TRP A 134 -19.09 -0.79 -9.17
N ASN A 135 -19.96 0.21 -9.21
CA ASN A 135 -21.09 0.30 -10.14
C ASN A 135 -20.82 1.24 -11.33
N LYS A 136 -19.55 1.37 -11.74
CA LYS A 136 -19.11 2.16 -12.90
C LYS A 136 -19.17 1.39 -14.23
N THR A 137 -19.43 0.09 -14.17
CA THR A 137 -19.51 -0.81 -15.33
C THR A 137 -20.81 -1.61 -15.30
N LYS A 138 -21.12 -2.31 -16.40
CA LYS A 138 -22.20 -3.31 -16.46
C LYS A 138 -21.61 -4.66 -16.91
N PRO A 139 -21.72 -5.73 -16.10
CA PRO A 139 -22.19 -5.72 -14.70
C PRO A 139 -21.28 -4.88 -13.78
N SER A 140 -21.76 -4.61 -12.57
CA SER A 140 -20.93 -4.02 -11.50
C SER A 140 -19.75 -4.94 -11.18
N ARG A 141 -18.61 -4.37 -10.81
CA ARG A 141 -17.39 -5.11 -10.48
C ARG A 141 -17.16 -5.16 -8.99
N ASP A 142 -16.68 -6.28 -8.48
CA ASP A 142 -16.39 -6.44 -7.06
C ASP A 142 -14.96 -5.96 -6.75
N GLY A 143 -14.85 -5.03 -5.78
CA GLY A 143 -13.57 -4.47 -5.35
C GLY A 143 -12.63 -5.49 -4.71
N ALA A 144 -13.13 -6.62 -4.20
CA ALA A 144 -12.28 -7.70 -3.66
C ALA A 144 -11.35 -8.32 -4.73
N PHE A 145 -11.71 -8.21 -6.02
CA PHE A 145 -10.90 -8.67 -7.14
C PHE A 145 -10.03 -7.56 -7.76
N GLU A 146 -10.12 -6.32 -7.26
CA GLU A 146 -9.20 -5.23 -7.60
C GLU A 146 -8.02 -5.27 -6.64
N THR A 147 -7.04 -6.14 -6.92
CA THR A 147 -5.84 -6.30 -6.08
C THR A 147 -5.16 -4.99 -5.70
N PRO A 148 -4.99 -3.99 -6.60
CA PRO A 148 -4.37 -2.72 -6.23
C PRO A 148 -5.12 -1.95 -5.14
N ILE A 149 -6.46 -1.96 -5.15
CA ILE A 149 -7.25 -1.32 -4.10
C ILE A 149 -7.14 -2.10 -2.79
N PHE A 150 -7.20 -3.43 -2.85
CA PHE A 150 -7.01 -4.25 -1.64
C PHE A 150 -5.65 -4.00 -0.98
N VAL A 151 -4.57 -4.01 -1.78
CA VAL A 151 -3.21 -3.75 -1.33
C VAL A 151 -3.05 -2.31 -0.80
N HIS A 152 -3.68 -1.34 -1.46
CA HIS A 152 -3.73 0.04 -1.01
C HIS A 152 -4.34 0.13 0.41
N GLU A 153 -5.53 -0.43 0.61
CA GLU A 153 -6.19 -0.40 1.91
C GLU A 153 -5.37 -1.07 3.01
N PHE A 154 -4.78 -2.24 2.73
CA PHE A 154 -3.97 -2.92 3.74
C PHE A 154 -2.71 -2.12 4.10
N THR A 155 -2.15 -1.39 3.13
CA THR A 155 -0.97 -0.53 3.33
C THR A 155 -1.28 0.65 4.26
N HIS A 156 -2.51 1.20 4.27
CA HIS A 156 -2.92 2.17 5.29
C HIS A 156 -2.73 1.60 6.70
N GLY A 157 -3.14 0.35 6.92
CA GLY A 157 -2.87 -0.39 8.15
C GLY A 157 -1.40 -0.38 8.57
N VAL A 158 -0.52 -0.80 7.65
CA VAL A 158 0.92 -0.92 7.91
C VAL A 158 1.55 0.45 8.20
N THR A 159 1.30 1.43 7.34
CA THR A 159 1.90 2.77 7.47
C THR A 159 1.42 3.49 8.74
N SER A 160 0.14 3.34 9.12
CA SER A 160 -0.41 3.88 10.37
C SER A 160 0.23 3.24 11.61
N ARG A 161 0.51 1.93 11.62
CA ARG A 161 1.16 1.27 12.76
C ARG A 161 2.66 1.58 12.85
N LEU A 162 3.33 1.74 11.71
CA LEU A 162 4.77 2.01 11.70
C LEU A 162 5.11 3.48 12.00
N THR A 163 4.31 4.43 11.50
CA THR A 163 4.58 5.86 11.65
C THR A 163 4.31 6.35 13.08
N GLY A 164 5.32 6.91 13.73
CA GLY A 164 5.21 7.31 15.14
C GLY A 164 5.18 6.15 16.13
N GLY A 165 5.29 4.91 15.63
CA GLY A 165 5.28 3.67 16.40
C GLY A 165 3.87 3.13 16.71
N ARG A 166 3.79 1.81 16.93
CA ARG A 166 2.55 1.01 17.02
C ARG A 166 1.47 1.49 18.00
N ALA A 167 1.84 2.26 19.03
CA ALA A 167 0.91 2.81 20.00
C ALA A 167 0.21 4.10 19.51
N ALA A 168 0.76 4.76 18.50
CA ALA A 168 0.21 5.97 17.91
C ALA A 168 -0.65 5.62 16.69
N SER A 169 -1.95 5.94 16.73
CA SER A 169 -2.88 5.67 15.63
C SER A 169 -3.34 6.92 14.87
N ASN A 170 -2.80 8.09 15.22
CA ASN A 170 -3.25 9.39 14.68
C ASN A 170 -2.19 10.10 13.81
N CYS A 171 -1.05 9.47 13.55
CA CYS A 171 0.08 10.12 12.88
C CYS A 171 -0.08 10.36 11.38
N LEU A 172 -1.05 9.72 10.71
CA LEU A 172 -1.32 9.87 9.28
C LEU A 172 -2.80 10.21 9.00
N THR A 173 -3.43 11.01 9.88
CA THR A 173 -4.89 11.23 9.82
C THR A 173 -5.32 12.52 9.12
N GLN A 174 -4.42 13.50 8.96
CA GLN A 174 -4.76 14.80 8.39
C GLN A 174 -3.65 15.38 7.51
N GLY A 175 -4.03 16.32 6.64
CA GLY A 175 -3.12 17.15 5.85
C GLY A 175 -2.18 16.35 4.95
N VAL A 176 -0.95 16.85 4.81
CA VAL A 176 0.08 16.23 3.96
C VAL A 176 0.53 14.86 4.47
N ALA A 177 0.48 14.62 5.78
CA ALA A 177 0.82 13.32 6.36
C ALA A 177 -0.18 12.25 5.90
N ALA A 178 -1.49 12.52 6.00
CA ALA A 178 -2.51 11.61 5.45
C ALA A 178 -2.39 11.45 3.93
N GLY A 179 -2.07 12.54 3.22
CA GLY A 179 -1.79 12.47 1.80
C GLY A 179 -0.61 11.54 1.46
N MET A 180 0.48 11.57 2.23
CA MET A 180 1.55 10.58 2.06
C MET A 180 1.10 9.16 2.40
N GLY A 181 0.18 8.99 3.36
CA GLY A 181 -0.53 7.72 3.62
C GLY A 181 -1.14 7.14 2.34
N GLU A 182 -1.98 7.93 1.66
CA GLU A 182 -2.54 7.58 0.34
C GLU A 182 -1.46 7.24 -0.68
N GLY A 183 -0.37 8.01 -0.70
CA GLY A 183 0.69 7.84 -1.68
C GLY A 183 1.57 6.60 -1.47
N TRP A 184 1.85 6.25 -0.21
CA TRP A 184 2.52 5.00 0.16
C TRP A 184 1.65 3.80 -0.20
N SER A 185 0.35 3.88 0.06
CA SER A 185 -0.60 2.84 -0.30
C SER A 185 -0.65 2.58 -1.81
N ASP A 186 -0.62 3.64 -2.63
CA ASP A 186 -0.53 3.50 -4.08
C ASP A 186 0.80 2.89 -4.54
N ILE A 187 1.96 3.33 -4.04
CA ILE A 187 3.24 2.81 -4.57
C ILE A 187 3.46 1.32 -4.24
N ILE A 188 2.99 0.84 -3.08
CA ILE A 188 3.02 -0.58 -2.76
C ILE A 188 2.13 -1.35 -3.76
N ALA A 189 0.91 -0.87 -4.01
CA ALA A 189 0.00 -1.47 -4.97
C ALA A 189 0.54 -1.50 -6.41
N LEU A 190 1.25 -0.45 -6.83
CA LEU A 190 1.88 -0.38 -8.15
C LEU A 190 3.03 -1.38 -8.28
N ASN A 191 3.88 -1.52 -7.25
CA ASN A 191 4.97 -2.48 -7.29
C ASN A 191 4.43 -3.93 -7.36
N TRP A 192 3.34 -4.24 -6.65
CA TRP A 192 2.63 -5.53 -6.70
C TRP A 192 2.10 -5.88 -8.11
N ARG A 193 2.02 -4.90 -9.02
CA ARG A 193 1.61 -5.07 -10.42
C ARG A 193 2.74 -5.24 -11.42
N LEU A 194 3.99 -5.07 -10.99
CA LEU A 194 5.14 -5.29 -11.87
C LEU A 194 5.31 -6.79 -12.13
N ARG A 195 5.71 -7.11 -13.36
CA ARG A 195 5.89 -8.47 -13.90
C ARG A 195 7.18 -8.51 -14.71
N ALA A 196 7.69 -9.72 -14.93
CA ALA A 196 8.85 -9.93 -15.78
C ALA A 196 8.64 -9.28 -17.16
N GLY A 197 9.64 -8.56 -17.65
CA GLY A 197 9.61 -7.84 -18.92
C GLY A 197 9.22 -6.37 -18.79
N ASP A 198 8.60 -5.96 -17.69
CA ASP A 198 8.23 -4.56 -17.44
C ASP A 198 9.45 -3.65 -17.38
N GLU A 199 10.59 -4.16 -16.89
CA GLU A 199 11.87 -3.46 -16.82
C GLU A 199 12.43 -3.03 -18.18
N ASN A 200 11.92 -3.61 -19.27
CA ASN A 200 12.29 -3.26 -20.64
C ASN A 200 11.47 -2.10 -21.19
N GLY A 201 10.39 -1.70 -20.51
CA GLY A 201 9.56 -0.56 -20.89
C GLY A 201 10.35 0.74 -20.88
N ARG A 202 10.08 1.61 -21.87
CA ARG A 202 10.67 2.94 -21.98
C ARG A 202 9.58 3.96 -22.28
N ASN A 203 9.67 5.13 -21.67
CA ASN A 203 8.81 6.26 -22.00
C ASN A 203 9.26 6.98 -23.28
N ALA A 204 8.54 8.04 -23.68
CA ALA A 204 8.84 8.82 -24.88
C ALA A 204 10.22 9.51 -24.85
N HIS A 205 10.84 9.67 -23.68
CA HIS A 205 12.19 10.22 -23.50
C HIS A 205 13.25 9.13 -23.33
N GLY A 206 12.93 7.85 -23.54
CA GLY A 206 13.87 6.74 -23.43
C GLY A 206 14.22 6.33 -22.00
N GLN A 207 13.48 6.80 -20.99
CA GLN A 207 13.70 6.43 -19.59
C GLN A 207 12.90 5.18 -19.22
N PRO A 208 13.39 4.30 -18.32
CA PRO A 208 12.63 3.15 -17.81
C PRO A 208 11.26 3.56 -17.28
N ASP A 209 10.22 2.83 -17.68
CA ASP A 209 8.85 3.15 -17.31
C ASP A 209 7.86 2.01 -17.55
N ARG A 210 6.76 2.04 -16.82
CA ARG A 210 5.53 1.30 -17.11
C ARG A 210 4.32 2.10 -16.64
N PRO A 211 3.61 2.81 -17.51
CA PRO A 211 2.44 3.58 -17.08
C PRO A 211 1.37 2.70 -16.40
N LEU A 212 0.98 3.06 -15.17
CA LEU A 212 0.03 2.29 -14.35
C LEU A 212 -0.96 3.20 -13.63
N GLY A 213 -2.21 2.74 -13.56
CA GLY A 213 -3.27 3.37 -12.78
C GLY A 213 -3.73 2.51 -11.59
N ILE A 214 -4.37 3.17 -10.63
CA ILE A 214 -5.07 2.56 -9.49
C ILE A 214 -6.59 2.51 -9.76
N GLY A 215 -7.24 1.43 -9.33
CA GLY A 215 -8.70 1.23 -9.40
C GLY A 215 -9.24 1.03 -10.82
N THR A 216 -8.39 0.67 -11.78
CA THR A 216 -8.77 0.63 -13.20
C THR A 216 -9.78 -0.45 -13.52
N TYR A 217 -9.77 -1.60 -12.84
CA TYR A 217 -10.77 -2.64 -13.06
C TYR A 217 -12.14 -2.16 -12.55
N GLY A 218 -12.27 -1.71 -11.31
CA GLY A 218 -13.53 -1.18 -10.78
C GLY A 218 -14.06 0.04 -11.55
N ASN A 219 -13.18 0.88 -12.07
CA ASN A 219 -13.51 2.15 -12.71
C ASN A 219 -13.51 2.11 -14.25
N GLY A 220 -13.80 0.95 -14.85
CA GLY A 220 -14.05 0.83 -16.29
C GLY A 220 -12.84 1.11 -17.18
N GLY A 221 -11.63 0.83 -16.69
CA GLY A 221 -10.36 1.03 -17.39
C GLY A 221 -9.65 2.34 -17.02
N ASN A 222 -10.35 3.29 -16.40
CA ASN A 222 -9.76 4.59 -16.03
C ASN A 222 -9.17 4.53 -14.62
N THR A 223 -8.05 5.22 -14.39
CA THR A 223 -7.55 5.37 -13.02
C THR A 223 -8.47 6.29 -12.21
N VAL A 224 -8.53 6.06 -10.89
CA VAL A 224 -9.23 6.94 -9.94
C VAL A 224 -8.40 8.16 -9.52
N ARG A 225 -7.13 8.21 -9.92
CA ARG A 225 -6.20 9.29 -9.62
C ARG A 225 -6.24 10.38 -10.70
N PRO A 226 -5.83 11.62 -10.40
CA PRO A 226 -5.78 12.70 -11.39
C PRO A 226 -4.93 12.39 -12.63
N TYR A 227 -3.88 11.58 -12.47
CA TYR A 227 -2.97 11.15 -13.54
C TYR A 227 -2.61 9.67 -13.35
N ILE A 228 -2.24 9.01 -14.45
CA ILE A 228 -1.55 7.72 -14.38
C ILE A 228 -0.15 7.91 -13.80
N TYR A 229 0.38 6.89 -13.13
CA TYR A 229 1.75 6.90 -12.62
C TYR A 229 2.70 6.42 -13.71
N THR A 230 3.68 7.26 -14.02
CA THR A 230 4.64 7.08 -15.10
C THR A 230 5.85 7.97 -14.82
N THR A 231 7.03 7.56 -15.30
CA THR A 231 8.24 8.40 -15.28
C THR A 231 8.22 9.47 -16.39
N ASN A 232 7.21 9.45 -17.27
CA ASN A 232 7.00 10.44 -18.32
C ASN A 232 6.36 11.72 -17.76
N VAL A 233 7.12 12.82 -17.76
CA VAL A 233 6.66 14.12 -17.25
C VAL A 233 5.58 14.76 -18.11
N ASP A 234 5.47 14.40 -19.39
CA ASP A 234 4.42 14.91 -20.29
C ASP A 234 3.06 14.27 -19.99
N GLN A 235 3.05 13.03 -19.50
CA GLN A 235 1.81 12.29 -19.18
C GLN A 235 1.36 12.49 -17.72
N ASN A 236 2.31 12.66 -16.81
CA ASN A 236 2.05 13.04 -15.44
C ASN A 236 2.97 14.23 -15.09
N PRO A 237 2.45 15.46 -15.09
CA PRO A 237 3.25 16.67 -14.88
C PRO A 237 3.40 17.04 -13.40
N LEU A 238 2.98 16.18 -12.46
CA LEU A 238 3.01 16.52 -11.04
C LEU A 238 4.44 16.72 -10.54
N GLN A 239 4.58 17.74 -9.70
CA GLN A 239 5.80 18.19 -9.05
C GLN A 239 5.47 18.65 -7.63
N PHE A 240 6.48 18.85 -6.80
CA PHE A 240 6.35 19.21 -5.39
C PHE A 240 5.51 20.48 -5.16
N GLY A 241 5.69 21.50 -6.00
CA GLY A 241 4.98 22.78 -5.95
C GLY A 241 3.47 22.65 -6.15
N HIS A 242 2.98 21.54 -6.72
CA HIS A 242 1.55 21.29 -6.83
C HIS A 242 0.86 21.13 -5.47
N LEU A 243 1.59 20.94 -4.36
CA LEU A 243 1.00 21.01 -3.01
C LEU A 243 0.38 22.40 -2.70
N SER A 244 0.89 23.45 -3.34
CA SER A 244 0.34 24.81 -3.21
C SER A 244 -0.93 25.02 -4.02
N ASP A 245 -1.19 24.21 -5.06
CA ASP A 245 -2.37 24.30 -5.92
C ASP A 245 -3.66 23.94 -5.14
N ALA A 246 -4.73 24.72 -5.36
CA ALA A 246 -6.06 24.48 -4.82
C ALA A 246 -6.66 23.13 -5.25
N ARG A 247 -6.25 22.59 -6.40
CA ARG A 247 -6.68 21.26 -6.87
C ARG A 247 -6.16 20.12 -5.99
N PHE A 248 -5.04 20.31 -5.30
CA PHE A 248 -4.35 19.27 -4.53
C PHE A 248 -4.49 19.45 -3.02
N LYS A 249 -5.73 19.64 -2.55
CA LYS A 249 -6.06 19.78 -1.11
C LYS A 249 -6.70 18.54 -0.49
N THR A 250 -7.20 17.60 -1.29
CA THR A 250 -7.68 16.31 -0.77
C THR A 250 -6.50 15.37 -0.55
N VAL A 251 -6.59 14.50 0.46
CA VAL A 251 -5.51 13.56 0.79
C VAL A 251 -5.14 12.67 -0.41
N HIS A 252 -6.11 12.19 -1.19
CA HIS A 252 -5.86 11.38 -2.38
C HIS A 252 -5.07 12.15 -3.47
N ASN A 253 -5.38 13.43 -3.68
CA ASN A 253 -4.66 14.23 -4.67
C ASN A 253 -3.24 14.53 -4.19
N ILE A 254 -3.07 14.86 -2.90
CA ILE A 254 -1.75 15.01 -2.28
C ILE A 254 -0.94 13.71 -2.42
N GLY A 255 -1.56 12.57 -2.16
CA GLY A 255 -0.95 11.25 -2.33
C GLY A 255 -0.51 10.97 -3.75
N THR A 256 -1.25 11.45 -4.75
CA THR A 256 -0.84 11.32 -6.16
C THR A 256 0.48 12.04 -6.44
N ILE A 257 0.72 13.21 -5.83
CA ILE A 257 2.01 13.92 -5.93
C ILE A 257 3.11 13.07 -5.29
N TRP A 258 2.87 12.56 -4.08
CA TRP A 258 3.84 11.73 -3.35
C TRP A 258 4.20 10.45 -4.11
N THR A 259 3.20 9.69 -4.56
CA THR A 259 3.42 8.47 -5.35
C THR A 259 4.17 8.75 -6.63
N THR A 260 3.89 9.87 -7.31
CA THR A 260 4.61 10.24 -8.53
C THR A 260 6.11 10.36 -8.27
N MET A 261 6.52 10.96 -7.15
CA MET A 261 7.93 11.01 -6.74
C MET A 261 8.49 9.63 -6.40
N LEU A 262 7.75 8.85 -5.62
CA LEU A 262 8.15 7.48 -5.25
C LEU A 262 8.27 6.56 -6.47
N TYR A 263 7.48 6.80 -7.52
CA TYR A 263 7.51 6.06 -8.76
C TYR A 263 8.81 6.29 -9.53
N GLU A 264 9.32 7.53 -9.55
CA GLU A 264 10.65 7.83 -10.09
C GLU A 264 11.74 7.07 -9.32
N ILE A 265 11.64 7.05 -7.99
CA ILE A 265 12.63 6.38 -7.14
C ILE A 265 12.57 4.86 -7.38
N LEU A 266 11.38 4.25 -7.41
CA LEU A 266 11.21 2.83 -7.74
C LEU A 266 11.91 2.48 -9.06
N TRP A 267 11.71 3.27 -10.11
CA TRP A 267 12.32 3.04 -11.41
C TRP A 267 13.83 3.29 -11.43
N ASN A 268 14.35 4.25 -10.65
CA ASN A 268 15.79 4.43 -10.48
C ASN A 268 16.43 3.17 -9.84
N TYR A 269 15.77 2.61 -8.82
CA TYR A 269 16.20 1.35 -8.22
C TYR A 269 16.14 0.18 -9.20
N ILE A 270 15.05 0.02 -9.95
CA ILE A 270 14.92 -1.06 -10.96
C ILE A 270 15.95 -0.89 -12.07
N ALA A 271 16.22 0.33 -12.53
CA ALA A 271 17.21 0.58 -13.57
C ALA A 271 18.62 0.20 -13.11
N GLN A 272 18.96 0.50 -11.85
CA GLN A 272 20.28 0.20 -11.30
C GLN A 272 20.46 -1.28 -10.95
N HIS A 273 19.44 -1.92 -10.35
CA HIS A 273 19.57 -3.22 -9.69
C HIS A 273 18.71 -4.33 -10.32
N GLY A 274 17.90 -4.00 -11.32
CA GLY A 274 16.96 -4.91 -11.98
C GLY A 274 15.62 -5.07 -11.25
N LEU A 275 14.69 -5.77 -11.88
CA LEU A 275 13.38 -6.10 -11.33
C LEU A 275 13.36 -7.53 -10.75
N GLU A 276 12.74 -7.71 -9.59
CA GLU A 276 12.31 -9.00 -9.03
C GLU A 276 10.80 -9.18 -9.30
N PRO A 277 10.40 -10.04 -10.25
CA PRO A 277 9.00 -10.23 -10.61
C PRO A 277 8.14 -10.87 -9.50
N ASP A 278 8.74 -11.67 -8.60
CA ASP A 278 8.04 -12.34 -7.50
C ASP A 278 8.49 -11.81 -6.13
N PHE A 279 8.71 -10.50 -6.02
CA PHE A 279 9.26 -9.87 -4.81
C PHE A 279 8.38 -10.11 -3.56
N ILE A 280 7.09 -10.38 -3.76
CA ILE A 280 6.14 -10.75 -2.71
C ILE A 280 6.61 -12.01 -1.97
N ARG A 281 7.18 -12.98 -2.69
CA ARG A 281 7.73 -14.24 -2.15
C ARG A 281 9.25 -14.21 -1.96
N ASN A 282 9.94 -13.24 -2.56
CA ASN A 282 11.39 -13.08 -2.52
C ASN A 282 11.83 -11.77 -1.80
N PRO A 283 11.49 -11.58 -0.51
CA PRO A 283 11.73 -10.34 0.23
C PRO A 283 13.21 -10.04 0.48
N THR A 284 14.08 -11.05 0.35
CA THR A 284 15.55 -10.93 0.51
C THR A 284 16.28 -10.64 -0.79
N SER A 285 15.58 -10.62 -1.93
CA SER A 285 16.17 -10.31 -3.24
C SER A 285 16.91 -8.97 -3.20
N THR A 286 18.05 -8.90 -3.89
CA THR A 286 18.86 -7.67 -4.01
C THR A 286 18.49 -6.85 -5.24
N LYS A 287 17.35 -7.15 -5.88
CA LYS A 287 16.80 -6.39 -6.99
C LYS A 287 16.17 -5.08 -6.52
N GLY A 288 16.08 -4.12 -7.43
CA GLY A 288 15.76 -2.73 -7.14
C GLY A 288 14.41 -2.53 -6.47
N ASN A 289 13.35 -3.14 -7.00
CA ASN A 289 12.03 -3.03 -6.41
C ASN A 289 11.96 -3.66 -5.01
N THR A 290 12.67 -4.75 -4.74
CA THR A 290 12.78 -5.34 -3.41
C THR A 290 13.55 -4.43 -2.44
N MET A 291 14.69 -3.88 -2.86
CA MET A 291 15.46 -2.92 -2.05
C MET A 291 14.64 -1.67 -1.72
N PHE A 292 13.94 -1.12 -2.71
CA PHE A 292 13.04 0.02 -2.54
C PHE A 292 11.94 -0.26 -1.50
N MET A 293 11.32 -1.44 -1.53
CA MET A 293 10.31 -1.83 -0.53
C MET A 293 10.90 -1.92 0.88
N ARG A 294 12.10 -2.51 1.04
CA ARG A 294 12.80 -2.57 2.34
C ARG A 294 13.12 -1.17 2.87
N MET A 295 13.57 -0.27 2.00
CA MET A 295 13.84 1.12 2.34
C MET A 295 12.55 1.84 2.77
N LEU A 296 11.41 1.63 2.10
CA LEU A 296 10.13 2.23 2.50
C LEU A 296 9.69 1.78 3.90
N PHE A 297 9.67 0.46 4.16
CA PHE A 297 9.28 -0.08 5.48
C PHE A 297 10.20 0.42 6.60
N ALA A 298 11.51 0.48 6.35
CA ALA A 298 12.45 1.06 7.29
C ALA A 298 12.21 2.57 7.50
N SER A 299 11.89 3.32 6.45
CA SER A 299 11.64 4.77 6.54
C SER A 299 10.42 5.11 7.38
N TRP A 300 9.33 4.32 7.29
CA TRP A 300 8.13 4.53 8.09
C TRP A 300 8.35 4.35 9.59
N LYS A 301 9.31 3.48 9.97
CA LYS A 301 9.75 3.32 11.36
C LYS A 301 10.62 4.47 11.87
N LEU A 302 11.23 5.24 10.96
CA LEU A 302 12.18 6.31 11.30
C LEU A 302 11.53 7.70 11.29
N GLN A 303 10.51 7.89 10.46
CA GLN A 303 9.86 9.19 10.33
C GLN A 303 9.09 9.59 11.59
N PRO A 304 9.00 10.90 11.90
CA PRO A 304 8.23 11.38 13.04
C PRO A 304 6.73 11.14 12.85
N CYS A 305 5.96 11.34 13.91
CA CYS A 305 4.50 11.42 13.81
C CYS A 305 4.09 12.66 13.00
N SER A 306 3.08 12.54 12.14
CA SER A 306 2.61 13.61 11.23
C SER A 306 3.73 14.25 10.40
N PRO A 307 4.53 13.44 9.66
CA PRO A 307 5.64 13.97 8.90
C PRO A 307 5.16 14.86 7.74
N ASP A 308 5.96 15.84 7.35
CA ASP A 308 5.86 16.45 6.03
C ASP A 308 6.68 15.69 4.97
N PHE A 309 6.58 16.13 3.71
CA PHE A 309 7.27 15.49 2.58
C PHE A 309 8.80 15.50 2.72
N LEU A 310 9.39 16.57 3.28
CA LEU A 310 10.85 16.69 3.45
C LEU A 310 11.35 15.83 4.61
N GLN A 311 10.56 15.71 5.67
CA GLN A 311 10.82 14.79 6.78
C GLN A 311 10.73 13.34 6.32
N ALA A 312 9.73 12.98 5.51
CA ALA A 312 9.60 11.66 4.91
C ALA A 312 10.76 11.32 3.95
N ARG A 313 11.17 12.26 3.08
CA ARG A 313 12.39 12.13 2.26
C ARG A 313 13.62 11.87 3.14
N SER A 314 13.78 12.64 4.21
CA SER A 314 14.91 12.50 5.13
C SER A 314 14.91 11.13 5.81
N ALA A 315 13.74 10.61 6.18
CA ALA A 315 13.61 9.26 6.72
C ALA A 315 13.99 8.17 5.71
N MET A 316 13.68 8.33 4.42
CA MET A 316 14.10 7.41 3.35
C MET A 316 15.62 7.41 3.16
N LEU A 317 16.26 8.58 3.18
CA LEU A 317 17.72 8.68 3.13
C LEU A 317 18.39 8.04 4.36
N GLN A 318 17.80 8.24 5.55
CA GLN A 318 18.27 7.57 6.78
C GLN A 318 18.07 6.05 6.71
N ALA A 319 16.98 5.57 6.10
CA ALA A 319 16.77 4.15 5.87
C ALA A 319 17.84 3.56 4.96
N ASP A 320 18.17 4.22 3.84
CA ASP A 320 19.25 3.78 2.95
C ASP A 320 20.62 3.79 3.64
N LYS A 321 20.90 4.80 4.48
CA LYS A 321 22.10 4.81 5.33
C LYS A 321 22.20 3.57 6.23
N ARG A 322 21.09 3.18 6.86
CA ARG A 322 21.07 2.03 7.78
C ARG A 322 21.14 0.69 7.06
N LEU A 323 20.47 0.56 5.91
CA LEU A 323 20.36 -0.71 5.19
C LEU A 323 21.51 -0.96 4.22
N HIS A 324 22.04 0.11 3.62
CA HIS A 324 22.93 0.05 2.46
C HIS A 324 24.11 1.02 2.55
N GLN A 325 24.36 1.65 3.71
CA GLN A 325 25.50 2.56 3.90
C GLN A 325 25.53 3.69 2.85
N GLU A 326 24.35 4.22 2.53
CA GLU A 326 24.15 5.34 1.57
C GLU A 326 24.45 4.99 0.10
N GLN A 327 24.64 3.72 -0.24
CA GLN A 327 24.95 3.30 -1.62
C GLN A 327 23.85 3.64 -2.65
N ASN A 328 22.60 3.85 -2.22
CA ASN A 328 21.49 4.19 -3.13
C ASN A 328 20.98 5.62 -2.95
N LYS A 329 21.64 6.45 -2.14
CA LYS A 329 21.18 7.82 -1.84
C LYS A 329 20.95 8.64 -3.12
N CYS A 330 21.77 8.46 -4.14
CA CYS A 330 21.65 9.20 -5.39
C CYS A 330 20.43 8.78 -6.21
N LEU A 331 19.98 7.52 -6.10
CA LEU A 331 18.73 7.07 -6.74
C LEU A 331 17.51 7.76 -6.10
N ILE A 332 17.55 7.96 -4.78
CA ILE A 332 16.51 8.65 -4.01
C ILE A 332 16.51 10.15 -4.36
N TRP A 333 17.67 10.80 -4.30
CA TRP A 333 17.80 12.22 -4.60
C TRP A 333 17.36 12.56 -6.02
N ARG A 334 17.83 11.81 -7.03
CA ARG A 334 17.45 12.04 -8.43
C ARG A 334 15.95 11.88 -8.65
N GLY A 335 15.30 10.90 -7.99
CA GLY A 335 13.86 10.70 -8.12
C GLY A 335 13.05 11.86 -7.55
N PHE A 336 13.43 12.35 -6.37
CA PHE A 336 12.78 13.53 -5.78
C PHE A 336 13.08 14.83 -6.53
N ALA A 337 14.33 15.06 -6.91
CA ALA A 337 14.78 16.24 -7.64
C ALA A 337 14.10 16.36 -9.01
N LYS A 338 13.92 15.24 -9.74
CA LYS A 338 13.18 15.18 -11.01
C LYS A 338 11.74 15.72 -10.89
N ARG A 339 11.18 15.72 -9.68
CA ARG A 339 9.81 16.16 -9.37
C ARG A 339 9.81 17.39 -8.45
N GLY A 340 10.90 18.17 -8.45
CA GLY A 340 10.98 19.46 -7.74
C GLY A 340 11.25 19.37 -6.24
N MET A 341 11.59 18.20 -5.69
CA MET A 341 11.89 18.01 -4.26
C MET A 341 13.37 17.69 -3.98
N GLY A 342 14.26 18.36 -4.70
CA GLY A 342 15.72 18.30 -4.58
C GLY A 342 16.27 18.93 -3.30
N GLU A 343 17.60 19.01 -3.21
CA GLU A 343 18.36 19.36 -1.99
C GLU A 343 17.86 20.66 -1.34
N ASP A 344 17.65 21.70 -2.15
CA ASP A 344 17.30 23.05 -1.68
C ASP A 344 15.76 23.28 -1.59
N ALA A 345 14.95 22.24 -1.79
CA ALA A 345 13.49 22.35 -1.72
C ALA A 345 13.02 22.65 -0.29
N THR A 346 12.00 23.51 -0.13
CA THR A 346 11.45 23.89 1.18
C THR A 346 9.94 23.70 1.25
N TYR A 347 9.46 23.44 2.47
CA TYR A 347 8.04 23.32 2.79
C TYR A 347 7.75 24.06 4.10
N SER A 348 6.83 25.01 4.07
CA SER A 348 6.43 25.77 5.25
C SER A 348 5.00 26.28 5.13
N SER A 349 4.53 27.01 6.14
CA SER A 349 3.24 27.71 6.08
C SER A 349 3.17 28.77 4.98
N SER A 350 4.31 29.28 4.50
CA SER A 350 4.37 30.25 3.40
C SER A 350 4.35 29.60 2.01
N GLY A 351 4.36 28.26 1.94
CA GLY A 351 4.23 27.50 0.70
C GLY A 351 5.38 26.53 0.45
N VAL A 352 5.53 26.15 -0.82
CA VAL A 352 6.53 25.20 -1.31
C VAL A 352 7.50 25.94 -2.22
N VAL A 353 8.80 25.67 -2.06
CA VAL A 353 9.84 26.07 -3.02
C VAL A 353 10.42 24.80 -3.62
N GLU A 354 10.37 24.71 -4.95
CA GLU A 354 10.91 23.56 -5.67
C GLU A 354 12.42 23.69 -5.87
N SER A 355 13.07 22.53 -6.01
CA SER A 355 14.48 22.41 -6.40
C SER A 355 14.66 21.14 -7.22
N ASP A 356 15.39 21.22 -8.32
CA ASP A 356 15.85 20.09 -9.13
C ASP A 356 17.30 19.70 -8.82
N LYS A 357 17.91 20.37 -7.83
CA LYS A 357 19.28 20.12 -7.42
C LYS A 357 19.42 18.80 -6.68
N VAL A 358 20.47 18.05 -7.00
CA VAL A 358 20.93 16.89 -6.23
C VAL A 358 22.21 17.25 -5.48
N PRO A 359 22.56 16.55 -4.39
CA PRO A 359 23.86 16.73 -3.75
C PRO A 359 25.00 16.55 -4.76
N SER A 360 26.11 17.26 -4.57
CA SER A 360 27.23 17.29 -5.52
C SER A 360 27.88 15.93 -5.77
N ASP A 361 27.80 15.00 -4.81
CA ASP A 361 28.28 13.62 -4.98
C ASP A 361 27.27 12.69 -5.67
N CYS A 362 26.14 13.24 -6.10
CA CYS A 362 25.09 12.58 -6.88
C CYS A 362 24.84 13.24 -8.25
N GLU A 363 25.60 14.26 -8.62
CA GLU A 363 25.57 14.89 -9.94
C GLU A 363 25.97 13.94 -11.08
#